data_AF-A0AAV4RRV0-F1
#
_entry.id   AF-A0AAV4RRV0-F1
#
_cell.length_a   1.000
_cell.length_b   1.000
_cell.length_c   1.000
_cell.angle_alpha   90.00
_cell.angle_beta   90.00
_cell.angle_gamma   90.00
#
_symmetry.space_group_name_H-M   'P 1'
#
loop_
_entity.id
_entity.type
_entity.pdbx_description
1 polymer ?
#
loop_
_entity_poly.entity_id
_entity_poly.type
_entity_poly.pdbx_seq_one_letter_code
_entity_poly.pdbx_strand_id
1 'polypeptide(L)'
;MSSPVQRSFLWVLGIIALVGNLFVIIWRYKTKDSSRISSILILSLGCADFLMGVYLIIIASVDVYYRSIYIENSDKWKRSTLCKICGFLSTVSSEVSVFTLVFITADRLISLCFPLSHKRFSKNLTYKLIMASWVLACVMAAIPFFVEPYFFKVVSMLARVFVWHCILQIIDQLAGSIQWPSFSA
;
A
#
# COMPACT_ATOMS: atom_id res chain seq x y z
N MET A 1 20.56 -13.05 -4.80
CA MET A 1 19.86 -12.98 -6.10
C MET A 1 20.68 -13.76 -7.11
N SER A 2 20.18 -14.92 -7.50
CA SER A 2 20.99 -15.95 -8.16
C SER A 2 21.05 -15.79 -9.69
N SER A 3 20.05 -15.13 -10.30
CA SER A 3 19.99 -14.90 -11.74
C SER A 3 20.07 -13.41 -12.10
N PRO A 4 20.83 -13.04 -13.14
CA PRO A 4 20.87 -11.67 -13.68
C PRO A 4 19.49 -11.13 -14.05
N VAL A 5 18.59 -12.02 -14.47
CA VAL A 5 17.22 -11.73 -14.88
C VAL A 5 16.43 -11.03 -13.77
N GLN A 6 16.49 -11.51 -12.52
CA GLN A 6 15.77 -10.90 -11.39
C GLN A 6 16.20 -9.44 -11.15
N ARG A 7 17.48 -9.15 -11.36
CA ARG A 7 18.05 -7.82 -11.15
C ARG A 7 17.57 -6.83 -12.20
N SER A 8 17.53 -7.26 -13.46
CA SER A 8 16.97 -6.46 -14.56
C SER A 8 15.51 -6.11 -14.27
N PHE A 9 14.72 -7.06 -13.77
CA PHE A 9 13.34 -6.79 -13.39
C PHE A 9 13.22 -5.75 -12.27
N LEU A 10 14.08 -5.74 -11.25
CA LEU A 10 14.01 -4.74 -10.19
C LEU A 10 14.22 -3.31 -10.69
N TRP A 11 15.21 -3.10 -11.56
CA TRP A 11 15.46 -1.80 -12.17
C TRP A 11 14.28 -1.36 -13.04
N VAL A 12 13.77 -2.25 -13.88
CA VAL A 12 12.65 -1.96 -14.78
C VAL A 12 11.39 -1.63 -13.98
N LEU A 13 11.03 -2.48 -13.01
CA LEU A 13 9.84 -2.27 -12.17
C LEU A 13 9.98 -1.00 -11.30
N GLY A 14 11.15 -0.75 -10.73
CA GLY A 14 11.41 0.44 -9.92
C GLY A 14 11.27 1.74 -10.72
N ILE A 15 11.86 1.79 -11.93
CA ILE A 15 11.77 2.97 -12.80
C ILE A 15 10.33 3.19 -13.27
N ILE A 16 9.66 2.13 -13.73
CA ILE A 16 8.26 2.22 -14.19
C ILE A 16 7.36 2.67 -13.04
N ALA A 17 7.53 2.10 -11.84
CA ALA A 17 6.75 2.49 -10.67
C ALA A 17 6.98 3.95 -10.29
N LEU A 18 8.23 4.44 -10.29
CA LEU A 18 8.52 5.83 -9.98
C LEU A 18 7.93 6.79 -11.01
N VAL A 19 8.25 6.61 -12.28
CA VAL A 19 7.86 7.52 -13.35
C VAL A 19 6.34 7.46 -13.59
N GLY A 20 5.79 6.25 -13.65
CA GLY A 20 4.36 6.03 -13.88
C GLY A 20 3.50 6.60 -12.78
N ASN A 21 3.82 6.32 -11.51
CA ASN A 21 3.02 6.84 -10.40
C ASN A 21 3.20 8.34 -10.21
N LEU A 22 4.40 8.89 -10.42
CA LEU A 22 4.62 10.33 -10.41
C LEU A 22 3.79 11.03 -11.49
N PHE A 23 3.75 10.47 -12.70
CA PHE A 23 2.91 10.97 -13.77
C PHE A 23 1.43 10.96 -13.39
N VAL A 24 0.93 9.85 -12.81
CA VAL A 24 -0.46 9.74 -12.33
C VAL A 24 -0.77 10.81 -11.28
N ILE A 25 0.12 11.03 -10.31
CA ILE A 25 -0.03 12.05 -9.28
C ILE A 25 -0.14 13.45 -9.90
N ILE A 26 0.79 13.81 -10.78
CA ILE A 26 0.81 15.13 -11.44
C ILE A 26 -0.45 15.32 -12.30
N TRP A 27 -0.80 14.31 -13.09
CA TRP A 27 -1.98 14.33 -13.95
C TRP A 27 -3.26 14.54 -13.16
N ARG A 28 -3.42 13.80 -12.04
CA ARG A 28 -4.59 13.90 -11.17
C ARG A 28 -4.65 15.20 -10.38
N TYR A 29 -3.51 15.76 -10.00
CA TYR A 29 -3.46 17.08 -9.37
C TYR A 29 -3.90 18.20 -10.33
N LYS A 30 -3.52 18.11 -11.61
CA LYS A 30 -3.91 19.09 -12.64
C LYS A 30 -5.35 18.94 -13.11
N THR A 31 -5.87 17.73 -13.15
CA THR A 31 -7.22 17.44 -13.66
C THR A 31 -8.27 17.65 -12.56
N LYS A 32 -9.17 18.61 -12.73
CA LYS A 32 -10.35 18.75 -11.88
C LYS A 32 -11.39 17.69 -12.28
N ASP A 33 -11.34 16.54 -11.63
CA ASP A 33 -12.27 15.44 -11.89
C ASP A 33 -13.62 15.64 -11.17
N SER A 34 -14.68 15.08 -11.76
CA SER A 34 -16.06 15.17 -11.25
C SER A 34 -16.24 14.36 -9.97
N SER A 35 -15.64 13.17 -9.88
CA SER A 35 -15.65 12.31 -8.69
C SER A 35 -14.46 12.57 -7.78
N ARG A 36 -14.52 13.66 -7.01
CA ARG A 36 -13.41 14.10 -6.12
C ARG A 36 -12.94 13.01 -5.13
N ILE A 37 -13.80 12.06 -4.75
CA ILE A 37 -13.47 10.93 -3.87
C ILE A 37 -12.48 9.98 -4.54
N SER A 38 -12.82 9.47 -5.72
CA SER A 38 -11.97 8.54 -6.46
C SER A 38 -10.64 9.20 -6.84
N SER A 39 -10.61 10.51 -7.09
CA SER A 39 -9.36 11.24 -7.32
C SER A 39 -8.43 11.22 -6.10
N ILE A 40 -8.96 11.44 -4.89
CA ILE A 40 -8.17 11.42 -3.65
C ILE A 40 -7.64 10.00 -3.38
N LEU A 41 -8.46 8.97 -3.62
CA LEU A 41 -8.04 7.57 -3.48
C LEU A 41 -6.92 7.21 -4.47
N ILE A 42 -7.05 7.61 -5.74
CA ILE A 42 -6.01 7.37 -6.76
C ILE A 42 -4.72 8.11 -6.40
N LEU A 43 -4.81 9.32 -5.84
CA LEU A 43 -3.63 10.05 -5.35
C LEU A 43 -2.95 9.31 -4.19
N SER A 44 -3.71 8.79 -3.23
CA SER A 44 -3.16 7.99 -2.12
C SER A 44 -2.47 6.72 -2.63
N LEU A 45 -3.09 6.02 -3.59
CA LEU A 45 -2.52 4.83 -4.22
C LEU A 45 -1.22 5.16 -4.96
N GLY A 46 -1.22 6.22 -5.77
CA GLY A 46 -0.03 6.68 -6.49
C GLY A 46 1.12 7.04 -5.55
N CYS A 47 0.83 7.69 -4.41
CA CYS A 47 1.84 7.97 -3.39
C CYS A 47 2.42 6.69 -2.78
N ALA A 48 1.58 5.70 -2.47
CA ALA A 48 2.03 4.42 -1.94
C ALA A 48 2.91 3.67 -2.95
N ASP A 49 2.49 3.56 -4.20
CA ASP A 49 3.24 2.86 -5.24
C ASP A 49 4.52 3.61 -5.67
N PHE A 50 4.53 4.95 -5.56
CA PHE A 50 5.77 5.73 -5.71
C PHE A 50 6.80 5.37 -4.63
N LEU A 51 6.37 5.23 -3.36
CA LEU A 51 7.25 4.77 -2.28
C LEU A 51 7.77 3.34 -2.53
N MET A 52 6.96 2.45 -3.11
CA MET A 52 7.41 1.13 -3.56
C MET A 52 8.51 1.26 -4.61
N GLY A 53 8.33 2.15 -5.59
CA GLY A 53 9.35 2.45 -6.61
C GLY A 53 10.67 2.91 -5.99
N VAL A 54 10.63 3.82 -5.01
CA VAL A 54 11.83 4.26 -4.26
C VAL A 54 12.50 3.08 -3.58
N TYR A 55 11.74 2.24 -2.88
CA TYR A 55 12.26 1.03 -2.25
C TYR A 55 12.95 0.10 -3.25
N LEU A 56 12.33 -0.17 -4.41
CA LEU A 56 12.89 -1.05 -5.44
C LEU A 56 14.22 -0.51 -5.99
N ILE A 57 14.33 0.80 -6.20
CA ILE A 57 15.58 1.44 -6.64
C ILE A 57 16.68 1.34 -5.58
N ILE A 58 16.35 1.50 -4.29
CA ILE A 58 17.32 1.34 -3.21
C ILE A 58 17.84 -0.10 -3.19
N ILE A 59 16.95 -1.11 -3.22
CA ILE A 59 17.36 -2.52 -3.21
C ILE A 59 18.18 -2.87 -4.46
N ALA A 60 17.80 -2.36 -5.64
CA ALA A 60 18.56 -2.57 -6.88
C ALA A 60 19.97 -1.97 -6.80
N SER A 61 20.11 -0.78 -6.21
CA SER A 61 21.40 -0.11 -6.00
C SER A 61 22.29 -0.88 -5.01
N VAL A 62 21.69 -1.37 -3.93
CA VAL A 62 22.36 -2.17 -2.90
C VAL A 62 22.84 -3.51 -3.47
N ASP A 63 22.03 -4.19 -4.30
CA ASP A 63 22.43 -5.44 -4.96
C ASP A 63 23.65 -5.25 -5.87
N VAL A 64 23.78 -4.09 -6.55
CA VAL A 64 24.98 -3.75 -7.33
C VAL A 64 26.18 -3.50 -6.42
N TYR A 65 25.99 -2.77 -5.31
CA TYR A 65 27.09 -2.42 -4.40
C TYR A 65 27.70 -3.63 -3.69
N TYR A 66 26.88 -4.57 -3.20
CA TYR A 66 27.36 -5.75 -2.47
C TYR A 66 27.76 -6.92 -3.37
N ARG A 67 27.74 -6.74 -4.71
CA ARG A 67 27.89 -7.80 -5.72
C ARG A 67 29.17 -8.64 -5.60
N SER A 68 30.26 -8.08 -5.09
CA SER A 68 31.56 -8.77 -4.95
C SER A 68 31.87 -9.28 -3.53
N ILE A 69 31.06 -8.93 -2.51
CA ILE A 69 31.35 -9.21 -1.08
C ILE A 69 30.08 -9.73 -0.35
N TYR A 70 29.20 -10.43 -1.08
CA TYR A 70 27.85 -10.76 -0.61
C TYR A 70 27.81 -11.67 0.64
N ILE A 71 28.82 -12.52 0.81
CA ILE A 71 28.84 -13.52 1.89
C ILE A 71 29.28 -12.91 3.23
N GLU A 72 30.29 -12.03 3.26
CA GLU A 72 30.76 -11.41 4.51
C GLU A 72 29.94 -10.19 4.97
N ASN A 73 29.29 -9.48 4.04
CA ASN A 73 28.63 -8.22 4.37
C ASN A 73 27.09 -8.32 4.50
N SER A 74 26.50 -9.49 4.31
CA SER A 74 25.04 -9.67 4.41
C SER A 74 24.49 -9.29 5.79
N ASP A 75 25.21 -9.62 6.86
CA ASP A 75 24.81 -9.27 8.22
C ASP A 75 25.06 -7.79 8.54
N LYS A 76 26.08 -7.17 7.94
CA LYS A 76 26.30 -5.72 8.03
C LYS A 76 25.16 -4.94 7.37
N TRP A 77 24.68 -5.40 6.21
CA TRP A 77 23.52 -4.81 5.53
C TRP A 77 22.26 -4.94 6.38
N LYS A 78 21.93 -6.13 6.89
CA LYS A 78 20.73 -6.34 7.74
C LYS A 78 20.70 -5.46 8.99
N ARG A 79 21.87 -5.13 9.55
CA ARG A 79 22.00 -4.24 10.72
C ARG A 79 21.96 -2.76 10.35
N SER A 80 22.18 -2.42 9.08
CA SER A 80 22.24 -1.04 8.62
C SER A 80 20.89 -0.33 8.73
N THR A 81 20.94 0.99 8.95
CA THR A 81 19.75 1.84 8.96
C THR A 81 19.03 1.82 7.61
N LEU A 82 19.76 1.71 6.50
CA LEU A 82 19.18 1.64 5.15
C LEU A 82 18.30 0.41 4.96
N CYS A 83 18.73 -0.77 5.43
CA CYS A 83 17.91 -1.98 5.37
C CYS A 83 16.62 -1.83 6.19
N LYS A 84 16.70 -1.19 7.36
CA LYS A 84 15.53 -0.92 8.22
C LYS A 84 14.55 0.06 7.54
N ILE A 85 15.06 1.13 6.93
CA ILE A 85 14.25 2.08 6.14
C ILE A 85 13.60 1.37 4.95
N CYS A 86 14.31 0.47 4.26
CA CYS A 86 13.75 -0.31 3.16
C CYS A 86 12.59 -1.19 3.62
N GLY A 87 12.76 -1.91 4.74
CA GLY A 87 11.70 -2.72 5.33
C GLY A 87 10.48 -1.88 5.73
N PHE A 88 10.72 -0.70 6.31
CA PHE A 88 9.67 0.25 6.66
C PHE A 88 8.90 0.72 5.40
N LEU A 89 9.61 1.25 4.40
CA LEU A 89 9.03 1.75 3.15
C LEU A 89 8.21 0.67 2.42
N SER A 90 8.78 -0.53 2.28
CA SER A 90 8.10 -1.64 1.62
C SER A 90 6.81 -2.01 2.34
N THR A 91 6.82 -2.04 3.67
CA THR A 91 5.64 -2.42 4.48
C THR A 91 4.58 -1.33 4.43
N VAL A 92 4.95 -0.06 4.65
CA VAL A 92 3.99 1.05 4.58
C VAL A 92 3.32 1.11 3.22
N SER A 93 4.12 1.06 2.15
CA SER A 93 3.64 1.12 0.78
C SER A 93 2.65 0.00 0.47
N SER A 94 3.01 -1.27 0.74
CA SER A 94 2.15 -2.40 0.42
C SER A 94 0.81 -2.35 1.16
N GLU A 95 0.82 -2.01 2.44
CA GLU A 95 -0.38 -1.99 3.27
C GLU A 95 -1.30 -0.83 2.89
N VAL A 96 -0.76 0.37 2.66
CA VAL A 96 -1.55 1.52 2.18
C VAL A 96 -2.18 1.24 0.82
N SER A 97 -1.46 0.60 -0.11
CA SER A 97 -2.00 0.24 -1.43
C SER A 97 -3.18 -0.74 -1.30
N VAL A 98 -3.08 -1.77 -0.45
CA VAL A 98 -4.18 -2.72 -0.20
C VAL A 98 -5.42 -2.01 0.37
N PHE A 99 -5.26 -1.20 1.42
CA PHE A 99 -6.39 -0.45 1.98
C PHE A 99 -7.02 0.49 0.95
N THR A 100 -6.19 1.18 0.17
CA THR A 100 -6.69 2.11 -0.85
C THR A 100 -7.45 1.38 -1.96
N LEU A 101 -6.99 0.22 -2.41
CA LEU A 101 -7.69 -0.61 -3.40
C LEU A 101 -9.04 -1.11 -2.88
N VAL A 102 -9.13 -1.50 -1.60
CA VAL A 102 -10.40 -1.86 -0.96
C VAL A 102 -11.36 -0.67 -0.98
N PHE A 103 -10.90 0.53 -0.64
CA PHE A 103 -11.74 1.73 -0.67
C PHE A 103 -12.20 2.11 -2.08
N ILE A 104 -11.33 2.00 -3.09
CA ILE A 104 -11.70 2.22 -4.50
C ILE A 104 -12.77 1.22 -4.93
N THR A 105 -12.58 -0.06 -4.60
CA THR A 105 -13.51 -1.13 -4.97
C THR A 105 -14.87 -0.91 -4.32
N ALA A 106 -14.89 -0.56 -3.03
CA ALA A 106 -16.10 -0.22 -2.30
C ALA A 106 -16.83 0.99 -2.92
N ASP A 107 -16.12 2.07 -3.24
CA ASP A 107 -16.68 3.30 -3.86
C ASP A 107 -17.37 2.96 -5.19
N ARG A 108 -16.72 2.12 -6.00
CA ARG A 108 -17.25 1.65 -7.28
C ARG A 108 -18.44 0.72 -7.11
N LEU A 109 -18.37 -0.22 -6.19
CA LEU A 109 -19.46 -1.17 -5.93
C LEU A 109 -20.73 -0.44 -5.47
N ILE A 110 -20.61 0.51 -4.55
CA ILE A 110 -21.75 1.33 -4.07
C ILE A 110 -22.36 2.12 -5.24
N SER A 111 -21.51 2.73 -6.07
CA SER A 111 -21.97 3.53 -7.21
C SER A 111 -22.70 2.68 -8.27
N LEU A 112 -22.28 1.42 -8.46
CA LEU A 112 -22.88 0.50 -9.42
C LEU A 112 -24.18 -0.13 -8.91
N CYS A 113 -24.18 -0.63 -7.67
CA CYS A 113 -25.34 -1.32 -7.09
C CYS A 113 -26.43 -0.35 -6.63
N PHE A 114 -26.07 0.89 -6.26
CA PHE A 114 -27.00 1.88 -5.69
C PHE A 114 -26.88 3.24 -6.36
N PRO A 115 -27.24 3.35 -7.65
CA PRO A 115 -27.07 4.60 -8.41
C PRO A 115 -27.81 5.80 -7.78
N LEU A 116 -28.95 5.56 -7.12
CA LEU A 116 -29.81 6.57 -6.49
C LEU A 116 -29.64 6.67 -4.96
N SER A 117 -28.76 5.89 -4.34
CA SER A 117 -28.62 5.92 -2.89
C SER A 117 -27.87 7.17 -2.41
N HIS A 118 -28.40 7.75 -1.33
CA HIS A 118 -27.80 8.88 -0.61
C HIS A 118 -26.58 8.49 0.23
N LYS A 119 -26.29 7.18 0.38
CA LYS A 119 -25.12 6.64 1.12
C LYS A 119 -23.88 6.56 0.24
N ARG A 120 -23.42 7.70 -0.29
CA ARG A 120 -22.12 7.80 -0.98
C ARG A 120 -21.01 8.07 0.03
N PHE A 121 -19.77 7.66 -0.27
CA PHE A 121 -18.63 8.05 0.54
C PHE A 121 -18.57 9.58 0.65
N SER A 122 -18.57 10.11 1.87
CA SER A 122 -18.33 11.52 2.08
C SER A 122 -16.84 11.81 1.94
N LYS A 123 -16.47 12.96 1.36
CA LYS A 123 -15.07 13.39 1.26
C LYS A 123 -14.35 13.36 2.61
N ASN A 124 -15.04 13.81 3.66
CA ASN A 124 -14.48 13.83 5.02
C ASN A 124 -14.22 12.41 5.54
N LEU A 125 -15.10 11.46 5.21
CA LEU A 125 -14.90 10.06 5.57
C LEU A 125 -13.74 9.46 4.79
N THR A 126 -13.63 9.70 3.48
CA THR A 126 -12.52 9.24 2.65
C THR A 126 -11.18 9.75 3.16
N TYR A 127 -11.07 11.03 3.51
CA TYR A 127 -9.85 11.58 4.11
C TYR A 127 -9.50 10.92 5.44
N LYS A 128 -10.49 10.70 6.31
CA LYS A 128 -10.28 9.99 7.59
C LYS A 128 -9.79 8.56 7.36
N LEU A 129 -10.39 7.83 6.42
CA LEU A 129 -10.01 6.45 6.08
C LEU A 129 -8.59 6.37 5.53
N ILE A 130 -8.21 7.28 4.64
CA ILE A 130 -6.84 7.36 4.11
C ILE A 130 -5.87 7.69 5.24
N MET A 131 -6.13 8.73 6.04
CA MET A 131 -5.24 9.06 7.16
C MET A 131 -5.09 7.91 8.15
N ALA A 132 -6.18 7.19 8.45
CA ALA A 132 -6.15 6.01 9.31
C ALA A 132 -5.32 4.87 8.69
N SER A 133 -5.44 4.62 7.37
CA SER A 133 -4.65 3.57 6.71
C SER A 133 -3.16 3.90 6.69
N TRP A 134 -2.77 5.16 6.46
CA TRP A 134 -1.38 5.60 6.55
C TRP A 134 -0.81 5.45 7.95
N VAL A 135 -1.55 5.87 8.98
CA VAL A 135 -1.11 5.72 10.38
C VAL A 135 -0.98 4.24 10.75
N LEU A 136 -1.97 3.41 10.43
CA LEU A 136 -1.94 1.98 10.72
C LEU A 136 -0.77 1.29 10.02
N ALA A 137 -0.52 1.61 8.75
CA ALA A 137 0.60 1.07 7.99
C ALA A 137 1.96 1.47 8.59
N CYS A 138 2.12 2.73 9.01
CA CYS A 138 3.31 3.20 9.71
C CYS A 138 3.53 2.48 11.05
N VAL A 139 2.48 2.29 11.83
CA VAL A 139 2.55 1.53 13.10
C VAL A 139 3.00 0.10 12.82
N MET A 140 2.40 -0.58 11.83
CA MET A 140 2.78 -1.94 11.44
C MET A 140 4.23 -2.02 10.95
N ALA A 141 4.67 -1.05 10.16
CA ALA A 141 6.03 -0.98 9.65
C ALA A 141 7.07 -0.66 10.73
N ALA A 142 6.66 -0.07 11.86
CA ALA A 142 7.53 0.25 13.00
C ALA A 142 7.72 -0.94 13.96
N ILE A 143 6.85 -1.95 13.92
CA ILE A 143 6.94 -3.17 14.75
C ILE A 143 8.33 -3.83 14.74
N PRO A 144 9.01 -4.00 13.59
CA PRO A 144 10.31 -4.68 13.54
C PRO A 144 11.43 -3.96 14.31
N PHE A 145 11.23 -2.71 14.71
CA PHE A 145 12.20 -1.92 15.47
C PHE A 145 12.13 -2.18 16.98
N PHE A 146 10.98 -2.63 17.48
CA PHE A 146 10.70 -2.75 18.92
C PHE A 146 10.59 -4.20 19.40
N VAL A 147 10.58 -5.16 18.49
CA VAL A 147 10.17 -6.54 18.76
C VAL A 147 11.27 -7.53 18.35
N GLU A 148 11.65 -8.45 19.25
CA GLU A 148 12.62 -9.51 18.96
C GLU A 148 12.29 -10.33 17.69
N PRO A 149 13.30 -10.89 17.00
CA PRO A 149 13.14 -11.60 15.72
C PRO A 149 12.12 -12.74 15.74
N TYR A 150 11.95 -13.41 16.88
CA TYR A 150 10.95 -14.48 17.06
C TYR A 150 9.52 -13.94 17.06
N PHE A 151 9.29 -12.82 17.75
CA PHE A 151 7.98 -12.17 17.79
C PHE A 151 7.65 -11.45 16.48
N PHE A 152 8.64 -11.01 15.69
CA PHE A 152 8.41 -10.35 14.40
C PHE A 152 7.49 -11.17 13.47
N LYS A 153 7.74 -12.48 13.31
CA LYS A 153 6.90 -13.33 12.44
C LYS A 153 5.46 -13.42 12.96
N VAL A 154 5.31 -13.60 14.27
CA VAL A 154 3.99 -13.73 14.92
C VAL A 154 3.23 -12.41 14.82
N VAL A 155 3.87 -11.29 15.14
CA VAL A 155 3.25 -9.97 15.10
C VAL A 155 2.95 -9.55 13.65
N SER A 156 3.80 -9.87 12.68
CA SER A 156 3.52 -9.62 11.26
C SER A 156 2.34 -10.45 10.74
N MET A 157 2.21 -11.73 11.15
CA MET A 157 1.02 -12.53 10.84
C MET A 157 -0.23 -11.95 11.51
N LEU A 158 -0.16 -11.60 12.79
CA LEU A 158 -1.29 -11.01 13.52
C LEU A 158 -1.69 -9.66 12.93
N ALA A 159 -0.73 -8.84 12.49
CA ALA A 159 -1.00 -7.59 11.79
C ALA A 159 -1.74 -7.85 10.47
N ARG A 160 -1.32 -8.84 9.68
CA ARG A 160 -2.04 -9.23 8.44
C ARG A 160 -3.44 -9.78 8.72
N VAL A 161 -3.61 -10.56 9.78
CA VAL A 161 -4.92 -11.08 10.22
C VAL A 161 -5.80 -9.93 10.72
N PHE A 162 -5.24 -8.96 11.43
CA PHE A 162 -5.93 -7.76 11.88
C PHE A 162 -6.34 -6.88 10.71
N VAL A 163 -5.45 -6.65 9.75
CA VAL A 163 -5.74 -5.97 8.48
C VAL A 163 -6.89 -6.66 7.76
N TRP A 164 -6.84 -7.99 7.65
CA TRP A 164 -7.93 -8.78 7.08
C TRP A 164 -9.25 -8.60 7.85
N HIS A 165 -9.22 -8.64 9.18
CA HIS A 165 -10.38 -8.38 10.01
C HIS A 165 -10.92 -6.95 9.88
N CYS A 166 -10.05 -5.94 9.80
CA CYS A 166 -10.45 -4.56 9.55
C CYS A 166 -11.08 -4.41 8.17
N ILE A 167 -10.51 -5.04 7.14
CA ILE A 167 -11.07 -5.06 5.79
C ILE A 167 -12.46 -5.72 5.81
N LEU A 168 -12.59 -6.88 6.46
CA LEU A 168 -13.88 -7.56 6.62
C LEU A 168 -14.89 -6.70 7.38
N GLN A 169 -14.50 -6.08 8.49
CA GLN A 169 -15.38 -5.18 9.24
C GLN A 169 -15.79 -3.96 8.41
N ILE A 170 -14.89 -3.40 7.61
CA ILE A 170 -15.22 -2.29 6.72
C ILE A 170 -16.21 -2.77 5.64
N ILE A 171 -15.96 -3.94 5.05
CA ILE A 171 -16.89 -4.56 4.08
C ILE A 171 -18.24 -4.84 4.73
N ASP A 172 -18.28 -5.37 5.95
CA ASP A 172 -19.51 -5.71 6.69
C ASP A 172 -20.26 -4.46 7.16
N GLN A 173 -19.56 -3.41 7.59
CA GLN A 173 -20.16 -2.11 7.92
C GLN A 173 -20.75 -1.47 6.68
N LEU A 174 -20.05 -1.54 5.55
CA LEU A 174 -20.58 -1.09 4.27
C LEU A 174 -21.79 -1.95 3.88
N ALA A 175 -21.69 -3.28 3.92
CA ALA A 175 -22.75 -4.21 3.57
C ALA A 175 -23.98 -4.09 4.48
N GLY A 176 -23.83 -3.84 5.77
CA GLY A 176 -24.93 -3.64 6.73
C GLY A 176 -25.52 -2.24 6.66
N SER A 177 -24.74 -1.23 6.26
CA SER A 177 -25.27 0.10 5.95
C SER A 177 -26.04 0.12 4.61
N ILE A 178 -25.85 -0.88 3.77
CA ILE A 178 -26.40 -0.96 2.43
C ILE A 178 -27.54 -1.98 2.42
N GLN A 179 -28.77 -1.53 2.22
CA GLN A 179 -29.92 -2.42 2.09
C GLN A 179 -29.90 -3.01 0.67
N TRP A 180 -29.28 -4.18 0.52
CA TRP A 180 -29.14 -4.85 -0.78
C TRP A 180 -30.50 -5.02 -1.46
N PRO A 181 -30.61 -4.75 -2.78
CA PRO A 181 -31.82 -5.12 -3.49
C PRO A 181 -31.96 -6.64 -3.37
N SER A 182 -33.01 -7.08 -2.68
CA SER A 182 -33.41 -8.47 -2.72
C SER A 182 -33.73 -8.81 -4.16
N PHE A 183 -32.83 -9.52 -4.84
CA PHE A 183 -33.16 -10.23 -6.07
C PHE A 183 -34.15 -11.33 -5.67
N SER A 184 -35.43 -10.96 -5.60
CA SER A 184 -36.54 -11.92 -5.62
C SER A 184 -36.58 -12.50 -7.03
N ALA A 185 -35.97 -13.69 -7.18
CA ALA A 185 -36.25 -14.60 -8.28
C ALA A 185 -37.62 -15.25 -8.08
#